data_AF-A0A523CDM2-F1
#
_entry.id   AF-A0A523CDM2-F1
#
_cell.length_a   1.000
_cell.length_b   1.000
_cell.length_c   1.000
_cell.angle_alpha   90.00
_cell.angle_beta   90.00
_cell.angle_gamma   90.00
#
_symmetry.space_group_name_H-M   'P 1'
#
loop_
_entity.id
_entity.type
_entity.pdbx_description
1 polymer ?
#
loop_
_entity_poly.entity_id
_entity_poly.type
_entity_poly.pdbx_seq_one_letter_code
_entity_poly.pdbx_strand_id
1 'polypeptide(L)'
;MTISDKSIKLLWSNAAGRCSFPGCNMRLTVEHAAETDPYTLGEMAHIKGKNPGSNRYDSNQSSEERDLYQNLILLCPNHHTEIDKPENESKYSVGWLMDAKSKHEHWVISALTEEKITTIDQLKNNIARLLADNHQAWSKYGPTSRLALQNPNSDSLHQLWTSERLSTIVPNNRAIAKLLNTHRMLFIPSEQSIVSKFMSHAKSYELWVSDDIPYQAVERFPVEFDALIRG
;
A
#
# COMPACT_ATOMS: atom_id res chain seq x y z
N MET A 1 -15.21 -7.22 30.63
CA MET A 1 -13.78 -7.32 30.96
C MET A 1 -13.08 -6.03 30.51
N THR A 2 -11.84 -5.85 30.96
CA THR A 2 -10.96 -4.75 30.54
C THR A 2 -9.93 -5.29 29.56
N ILE A 3 -9.48 -4.46 28.60
CA ILE A 3 -8.41 -4.83 27.68
C ILE A 3 -7.15 -5.14 28.49
N SER A 4 -6.55 -6.31 28.27
CA SER A 4 -5.36 -6.74 29.02
C SER A 4 -4.13 -5.90 28.66
N ASP A 5 -3.18 -5.75 29.59
CA ASP A 5 -1.90 -5.07 29.33
C ASP A 5 -1.15 -5.65 28.13
N LYS A 6 -1.25 -6.97 27.89
CA LYS A 6 -0.69 -7.62 26.71
C LYS A 6 -1.31 -7.08 25.43
N SER A 7 -2.66 -7.01 25.37
CA SER A 7 -3.38 -6.45 24.22
C SER A 7 -3.04 -4.97 24.00
N ILE A 8 -2.94 -4.18 25.08
CA ILE A 8 -2.57 -2.76 25.02
C ILE A 8 -1.17 -2.61 24.43
N LYS A 9 -0.19 -3.34 24.96
CA LYS A 9 1.21 -3.28 24.47
C LYS A 9 1.32 -3.64 23.00
N LEU A 10 0.69 -4.73 22.58
CA LEU A 10 0.67 -5.17 21.17
C LEU A 10 0.02 -4.12 20.26
N LEU A 11 -1.12 -3.56 20.67
CA LEU A 11 -1.84 -2.57 19.89
C LEU A 11 -1.02 -1.30 19.67
N TRP A 12 -0.50 -0.73 20.76
CA TRP A 12 0.26 0.51 20.70
C TRP A 12 1.61 0.34 19.99
N SER A 13 2.30 -0.80 20.20
CA SER A 13 3.58 -1.08 19.53
C SER A 13 3.42 -1.24 18.03
N ASN A 14 2.44 -2.04 17.60
CA ASN A 14 2.24 -2.36 16.19
C ASN A 14 1.66 -1.17 15.41
N ALA A 15 0.95 -0.27 16.09
CA ALA A 15 0.49 0.99 15.52
C ALA A 15 1.55 2.12 15.55
N ALA A 16 2.73 1.89 16.16
CA ALA A 16 3.76 2.89 16.41
C ALA A 16 3.25 4.19 17.06
N GLY A 17 2.24 4.08 17.94
CA GLY A 17 1.59 5.23 18.58
C GLY A 17 0.98 6.23 17.59
N ARG A 18 0.54 5.79 16.41
CA ARG A 18 -0.13 6.61 15.39
C ARG A 18 -1.51 6.07 15.06
N CYS A 19 -2.40 6.96 14.63
CA CYS A 19 -3.74 6.58 14.18
C CYS A 19 -3.66 5.63 13.00
N SER A 20 -4.34 4.49 13.08
CA SER A 20 -4.40 3.48 12.02
C SER A 20 -5.46 3.74 10.96
N PHE A 21 -6.07 4.93 10.94
CA PHE A 21 -7.01 5.32 9.88
C PHE A 21 -6.25 5.69 8.61
N PRO A 22 -6.63 5.18 7.42
CA PRO A 22 -5.94 5.47 6.17
C PRO A 22 -5.82 6.98 5.89
N GLY A 23 -4.60 7.46 5.65
CA GLY A 23 -4.33 8.88 5.41
C GLY A 23 -4.15 9.73 6.67
N CYS A 24 -4.36 9.18 7.87
CA CYS A 24 -4.07 9.87 9.12
C CYS A 24 -2.67 9.51 9.63
N ASN A 25 -1.83 10.52 9.90
CA ASN A 25 -0.50 10.33 10.48
C ASN A 25 -0.37 10.89 11.91
N MET A 26 -1.50 11.18 12.56
CA MET A 26 -1.51 11.82 13.88
C MET A 26 -0.81 10.93 14.91
N ARG A 27 0.15 11.53 15.64
CA ARG A 27 0.78 10.90 16.82
C ARG A 27 -0.22 10.91 17.97
N LEU A 28 -0.38 9.77 18.62
CA LEU A 28 -1.38 9.53 19.65
C LEU A 28 -0.79 9.52 21.06
N THR A 29 0.50 9.82 21.17
CA THR A 29 1.20 10.13 22.41
C THR A 29 1.72 11.53 22.33
N VAL A 30 1.48 12.31 23.38
CA VAL A 30 2.08 13.63 23.54
C VAL A 30 3.23 13.48 24.51
N GLU A 31 4.43 13.73 24.00
CA GLU A 31 5.62 13.86 24.85
C GLU A 31 5.56 15.18 25.62
N HIS A 32 6.34 15.28 26.69
CA HIS A 32 6.34 16.43 27.61
C HIS A 32 6.31 17.76 26.83
N ALA A 33 5.17 18.43 26.84
CA ALA A 33 4.98 19.72 26.20
C ALA A 33 4.90 20.77 27.30
N ALA A 34 5.97 21.55 27.46
CA ALA A 34 6.10 22.58 28.49
C ALA A 34 5.87 22.05 29.92
N GLU A 35 4.68 22.31 30.51
CA GLU A 35 4.34 22.07 31.92
C GLU A 35 3.41 20.87 32.14
N THR A 36 3.04 20.12 31.10
CA THR A 36 2.12 18.97 31.24
C THR A 36 2.84 17.64 31.15
N ASP A 37 2.52 16.73 32.07
CA ASP A 37 2.96 15.33 32.04
C ASP A 37 2.60 14.63 30.73
N PRO A 38 3.36 13.62 30.28
CA PRO A 38 3.03 12.84 29.09
C PRO A 38 1.64 12.20 29.17
N TYR A 39 0.88 12.26 28.09
CA TYR A 39 -0.46 11.67 28.02
C TYR A 39 -0.75 11.01 26.66
N THR A 40 -1.79 10.18 26.65
CA THR A 40 -2.27 9.51 25.44
C THR A 40 -3.51 10.22 24.90
N LEU A 41 -3.54 10.43 23.59
CA LEU A 41 -4.71 10.90 22.84
C LEU A 41 -5.41 9.74 22.11
N GLY A 42 -4.72 8.63 21.93
CA GLY A 42 -5.22 7.48 21.18
C GLY A 42 -6.28 6.69 21.93
N GLU A 43 -7.24 6.17 21.17
CA GLU A 43 -8.33 5.34 21.67
C GLU A 43 -8.22 3.93 21.07
N MET A 44 -8.45 2.93 21.92
CA MET A 44 -8.39 1.51 21.56
C MET A 44 -9.78 1.05 21.13
N ALA A 45 -10.13 1.34 19.88
CA ALA A 45 -11.45 1.09 19.33
C ALA A 45 -11.67 -0.39 19.04
N HIS A 46 -12.88 -0.87 19.31
CA HIS A 46 -13.30 -2.23 18.98
C HIS A 46 -13.73 -2.31 17.51
N ILE A 47 -13.17 -3.28 16.77
CA ILE A 47 -13.56 -3.54 15.38
C ILE A 47 -14.98 -4.12 15.32
N LYS A 48 -15.24 -5.16 16.11
CA LYS A 48 -16.59 -5.62 16.45
C LYS A 48 -16.99 -5.01 17.78
N GLY A 49 -18.08 -4.24 17.80
CA GLY A 49 -18.48 -3.38 18.92
C GLY A 49 -18.57 -4.10 20.27
N LYS A 50 -18.32 -3.37 21.36
CA LYS A 50 -18.19 -3.95 22.71
C LYS A 50 -19.51 -4.44 23.31
N ASN A 51 -20.62 -3.76 23.03
CA ASN A 51 -21.89 -3.95 23.72
C ASN A 51 -23.03 -4.24 22.74
N PRO A 52 -24.06 -5.01 23.12
CA PRO A 52 -25.29 -5.12 22.32
C PRO A 52 -25.81 -3.73 21.92
N GLY A 53 -26.10 -3.55 20.63
CA GLY A 53 -26.54 -2.27 20.07
C GLY A 53 -25.42 -1.31 19.66
N SER A 54 -24.15 -1.64 19.91
CA SER A 54 -23.02 -0.92 19.29
C SER A 54 -22.81 -1.34 17.84
N ASN A 55 -22.24 -0.46 17.03
CA ASN A 55 -21.89 -0.74 15.64
C ASN A 55 -21.06 -2.03 15.55
N ARG A 56 -21.41 -2.88 14.58
CA ARG A 56 -20.70 -4.13 14.26
C ARG A 56 -20.68 -5.13 15.42
N TYR A 57 -21.61 -5.01 16.37
CA TYR A 57 -21.71 -5.99 17.46
C TYR A 57 -22.03 -7.38 16.91
N ASP A 58 -21.17 -8.35 17.24
CA ASP A 58 -21.37 -9.75 16.91
C ASP A 58 -21.78 -10.52 18.18
N SER A 59 -22.98 -11.10 18.17
CA SER A 59 -23.49 -11.91 19.29
C SER A 59 -22.79 -13.25 19.44
N ASN A 60 -22.11 -13.72 18.39
CA ASN A 60 -21.36 -14.98 18.41
C ASN A 60 -19.92 -14.82 18.89
N GLN A 61 -19.42 -13.57 19.01
CA GLN A 61 -18.09 -13.30 19.55
C GLN A 61 -18.10 -13.43 21.08
N SER A 62 -17.18 -14.23 21.62
CA SER A 62 -17.09 -14.41 23.07
C SER A 62 -16.69 -13.13 23.79
N SER A 63 -16.92 -13.09 25.10
CA SER A 63 -16.54 -11.94 25.92
C SER A 63 -15.02 -11.76 25.99
N GLU A 64 -14.28 -12.86 25.92
CA GLU A 64 -12.84 -12.95 25.94
C GLU A 64 -12.26 -12.41 24.63
N GLU A 65 -12.79 -12.86 23.48
CA GLU A 65 -12.37 -12.43 22.15
C GLU A 65 -12.57 -10.93 21.91
N ARG A 66 -13.55 -10.35 22.59
CA ARG A 66 -13.96 -8.96 22.40
C ARG A 66 -12.86 -7.97 22.77
N ASP A 67 -12.11 -8.24 23.84
CA ASP A 67 -11.05 -7.37 24.35
C ASP A 67 -9.63 -7.84 23.91
N LEU A 68 -9.54 -8.79 22.97
CA LEU A 68 -8.27 -9.23 22.38
C LEU A 68 -7.74 -8.23 21.35
N TYR A 69 -6.41 -8.15 21.23
CA TYR A 69 -5.71 -7.36 20.21
C TYR A 69 -6.27 -7.51 18.79
N GLN A 70 -6.68 -8.73 18.42
CA GLN A 70 -7.24 -9.04 17.10
C GLN A 70 -8.50 -8.22 16.80
N ASN A 71 -9.28 -7.86 17.83
CA ASN A 71 -10.50 -7.08 17.68
C ASN A 71 -10.29 -5.58 17.95
N LEU A 72 -9.04 -5.09 18.05
CA LEU A 72 -8.75 -3.72 18.40
C LEU A 72 -7.98 -2.98 17.29
N ILE A 73 -8.31 -1.72 17.08
CA ILE A 73 -7.59 -0.78 16.20
C ILE A 73 -7.31 0.52 16.97
N LEU A 74 -6.12 1.09 16.78
CA LEU A 74 -5.72 2.32 17.47
C LEU A 74 -6.09 3.55 16.62
N LEU A 75 -6.94 4.43 17.16
CA LEU A 75 -7.45 5.59 16.43
C LEU A 75 -7.27 6.89 17.21
N CYS A 76 -7.25 8.03 16.51
CA CYS A 76 -7.45 9.32 17.17
C CYS A 76 -8.94 9.51 17.52
N PRO A 77 -9.29 10.42 18.44
CA PRO A 77 -10.67 10.62 18.87
C PRO A 77 -11.64 10.96 17.73
N ASN A 78 -11.16 11.69 16.72
CA ASN A 78 -11.96 12.03 15.55
C ASN A 78 -12.34 10.80 14.74
N HIS A 79 -11.36 9.96 14.37
CA HIS A 79 -11.62 8.78 13.55
C HIS A 79 -12.35 7.68 14.35
N HIS A 80 -12.11 7.56 15.65
CA HIS A 80 -12.90 6.65 16.49
C HIS A 80 -14.37 7.08 16.52
N THR A 81 -14.64 8.36 16.80
CA THR A 81 -15.99 8.92 16.74
C THR A 81 -16.63 8.70 15.37
N GLU A 82 -15.88 8.89 14.29
CA GLU A 82 -16.37 8.74 12.93
C GLU A 82 -16.82 7.30 12.63
N ILE A 83 -16.04 6.29 13.00
CA ILE A 83 -16.38 4.89 12.72
C ILE A 83 -17.53 4.37 13.59
N ASP A 84 -17.79 5.01 14.73
CA ASP A 84 -18.84 4.64 15.68
C ASP A 84 -20.16 5.38 15.43
N LYS A 85 -20.21 6.28 14.44
CA LYS A 85 -21.49 6.83 13.96
C LYS A 85 -22.33 5.73 13.30
N PRO A 86 -23.59 5.49 13.73
CA PRO A 86 -24.46 4.48 13.13
C PRO A 86 -24.62 4.66 11.62
N GLU A 87 -24.73 5.90 11.16
CA GLU A 87 -24.83 6.24 9.74
C GLU A 87 -23.61 5.83 8.91
N ASN A 88 -22.45 5.63 9.54
CA ASN A 88 -21.20 5.25 8.89
C ASN A 88 -20.87 3.75 8.98
N GLU A 89 -21.68 2.94 9.66
CA GLU A 89 -21.38 1.52 9.88
C GLU A 89 -21.20 0.74 8.57
N SER A 90 -22.02 1.02 7.56
CA SER A 90 -21.93 0.39 6.24
C SER A 90 -20.62 0.70 5.52
N LYS A 91 -20.08 1.91 5.71
CA LYS A 91 -18.80 2.36 5.14
C LYS A 91 -17.61 1.72 5.88
N TYR A 92 -17.69 1.67 7.21
CA TYR A 92 -16.64 1.16 8.08
C TYR A 92 -16.99 -0.22 8.60
N SER A 93 -17.12 -1.18 7.69
CA SER A 93 -17.40 -2.58 8.03
C SER A 93 -16.25 -3.23 8.82
N VAL A 94 -16.51 -4.38 9.45
CA VAL A 94 -15.48 -5.20 10.11
C VAL A 94 -14.30 -5.49 9.17
N GLY A 95 -14.59 -5.87 7.92
CA GLY A 95 -13.56 -6.18 6.93
C GLY A 95 -12.70 -4.96 6.58
N TRP A 96 -13.32 -3.78 6.46
CA TRP A 96 -12.61 -2.54 6.20
C TRP A 96 -11.67 -2.15 7.35
N LEU A 97 -12.14 -2.26 8.60
CA LEU A 97 -11.33 -1.93 9.78
C LEU A 97 -10.16 -2.91 9.97
N MET A 98 -10.38 -4.20 9.71
CA MET A 98 -9.32 -5.21 9.71
C MET A 98 -8.25 -4.91 8.63
N ASP A 99 -8.69 -4.53 7.43
CA ASP A 99 -7.79 -4.12 6.34
C ASP A 99 -7.01 -2.84 6.68
N ALA A 100 -7.67 -1.83 7.25
CA ALA A 100 -7.03 -0.59 7.71
C ALA A 100 -5.97 -0.86 8.77
N LYS A 101 -6.29 -1.65 9.81
CA LYS A 101 -5.33 -2.10 10.83
C LYS A 101 -4.14 -2.82 10.19
N SER A 102 -4.41 -3.82 9.34
CA SER A 102 -3.37 -4.61 8.70
C SER A 102 -2.44 -3.76 7.84
N LYS A 103 -2.97 -2.87 7.00
CA LYS A 103 -2.18 -1.96 6.15
C LYS A 103 -1.30 -1.03 6.97
N HIS A 104 -1.83 -0.49 8.08
CA HIS A 104 -1.07 0.37 8.97
C HIS A 104 0.09 -0.36 9.65
N GLU A 105 -0.19 -1.54 10.22
CA GLU A 105 0.84 -2.35 10.90
C GLU A 105 1.93 -2.81 9.93
N HIS A 106 1.56 -3.20 8.71
CA HIS A 106 2.54 -3.47 7.64
C HIS A 106 3.37 -2.24 7.29
N TRP A 107 2.75 -1.07 7.17
CA TRP A 107 3.48 0.18 6.92
C TRP A 107 4.48 0.50 8.02
N VAL A 108 4.11 0.30 9.30
CA VAL A 108 5.02 0.48 10.45
C VAL A 108 6.22 -0.44 10.34
N ILE A 109 6.00 -1.74 10.09
CA ILE A 109 7.09 -2.71 9.97
C ILE A 109 8.00 -2.32 8.80
N SER A 110 7.44 -2.10 7.62
CA SER A 110 8.19 -1.66 6.43
C SER A 110 9.05 -0.43 6.71
N ALA A 111 8.49 0.58 7.38
CA ALA A 111 9.21 1.82 7.68
C ALA A 111 10.40 1.63 8.65
N LEU A 112 10.39 0.57 9.45
CA LEU A 112 11.44 0.25 10.43
C LEU A 112 12.45 -0.79 9.91
N THR A 113 12.03 -1.71 9.04
CA THR A 113 12.87 -2.84 8.58
C THR A 113 13.47 -2.66 7.20
N GLU A 114 12.88 -1.82 6.34
CA GLU A 114 13.45 -1.58 5.01
C GLU A 114 14.76 -0.80 5.12
N GLU A 115 15.83 -1.33 4.52
CA GLU A 115 17.07 -0.56 4.34
C GLU A 115 16.74 0.74 3.63
N LYS A 116 17.00 1.87 4.29
CA LYS A 116 16.74 3.17 3.70
C LYS A 116 17.60 3.31 2.44
N ILE A 117 16.93 3.50 1.31
CA ILE A 117 17.59 3.89 0.07
C ILE A 117 18.11 5.31 0.27
N THR A 118 19.42 5.44 0.38
CA THR A 118 20.11 6.72 0.62
C THR A 118 20.97 7.13 -0.56
N THR A 119 21.34 6.19 -1.45
CA THR A 119 22.14 6.47 -2.64
C THR A 119 21.37 6.19 -3.93
N ILE A 120 21.78 6.87 -5.01
CA ILE A 120 21.21 6.66 -6.34
C ILE A 120 21.45 5.22 -6.83
N ASP A 121 22.57 4.60 -6.49
CA ASP A 121 22.88 3.22 -6.89
C ASP A 121 21.96 2.20 -6.21
N GLN A 122 21.67 2.38 -4.93
CA GLN A 122 20.68 1.55 -4.22
C GLN A 122 19.30 1.67 -4.89
N LEU A 123 18.89 2.89 -5.24
CA LEU A 123 17.63 3.12 -5.94
C LEU A 123 17.61 2.42 -7.30
N LYS A 124 18.64 2.64 -8.12
CA LYS A 124 18.79 2.05 -9.45
C LYS A 124 18.79 0.52 -9.39
N ASN A 125 19.50 -0.09 -8.45
CA ASN A 125 19.51 -1.55 -8.26
C ASN A 125 18.13 -2.11 -7.91
N ASN A 126 17.36 -1.42 -7.06
CA ASN A 126 15.98 -1.83 -6.74
C ASN A 126 15.06 -1.75 -7.96
N ILE A 127 15.15 -0.66 -8.74
CA ILE A 127 14.36 -0.49 -9.96
C ILE A 127 14.77 -1.51 -11.04
N ALA A 128 16.07 -1.76 -11.20
CA ALA A 128 16.61 -2.68 -12.20
C ALA A 128 16.09 -4.11 -12.02
N ARG A 129 15.91 -4.57 -10.77
CA ARG A 129 15.28 -5.86 -10.45
C ARG A 129 13.85 -5.94 -10.95
N LEU A 130 13.02 -4.93 -10.64
CA LEU A 130 11.63 -4.87 -11.09
C LEU A 130 11.51 -4.79 -12.62
N LEU A 131 12.40 -4.03 -13.26
CA LEU A 131 12.47 -3.96 -14.73
C LEU A 131 12.90 -5.29 -15.36
N ALA A 132 13.78 -6.07 -14.70
CA ALA A 132 14.18 -7.38 -15.18
C ALA A 132 13.00 -8.37 -15.19
N ASP A 133 12.19 -8.37 -14.14
CA ASP A 133 10.97 -9.19 -14.07
C ASP A 133 9.96 -8.77 -15.16
N ASN A 134 9.75 -7.47 -15.35
CA ASN A 134 8.92 -6.94 -16.43
C ASN A 134 9.40 -7.38 -17.81
N HIS A 135 10.70 -7.25 -18.06
CA HIS A 135 11.32 -7.64 -19.32
C HIS A 135 11.19 -9.14 -19.59
N GLN A 136 11.34 -9.98 -18.56
CA GLN A 136 11.18 -11.42 -18.67
C GLN A 136 9.73 -11.80 -19.01
N ALA A 137 8.74 -11.20 -18.34
CA ALA A 137 7.32 -11.41 -18.62
C ALA A 137 6.96 -10.97 -20.05
N TRP A 138 7.40 -9.78 -20.46
CA TRP A 138 7.19 -9.26 -21.81
C TRP A 138 7.85 -10.15 -22.88
N SER A 139 9.11 -10.53 -22.69
CA SER A 139 9.85 -11.33 -23.68
C SER A 139 9.25 -12.72 -23.87
N LYS A 140 8.75 -13.31 -22.79
CA LYS A 140 8.21 -14.67 -22.80
C LYS A 140 6.75 -14.73 -23.29
N TYR A 141 5.90 -13.80 -22.86
CA TYR A 141 4.46 -13.88 -23.07
C TYR A 141 3.86 -12.69 -23.83
N GLY A 142 4.63 -11.63 -24.06
CA GLY A 142 4.17 -10.44 -24.78
C GLY A 142 3.79 -10.72 -26.24
N PRO A 143 3.13 -9.76 -26.91
CA PRO A 143 2.60 -9.93 -28.26
C PRO A 143 3.70 -10.16 -29.31
N THR A 144 4.93 -9.75 -29.04
CA THR A 144 6.10 -9.96 -29.91
C THR A 144 6.97 -11.14 -29.46
N SER A 145 6.53 -11.91 -28.46
CA SER A 145 7.25 -13.10 -28.01
C SER A 145 7.24 -14.19 -29.08
N ARG A 146 8.23 -15.08 -29.03
CA ARG A 146 8.26 -16.26 -29.92
C ARG A 146 6.98 -17.10 -29.81
N LEU A 147 6.45 -17.25 -28.59
CA LEU A 147 5.21 -18.01 -28.35
C LEU A 147 4.02 -17.39 -29.08
N ALA A 148 3.84 -16.07 -28.96
CA ALA A 148 2.76 -15.34 -29.63
C ALA A 148 2.91 -15.36 -31.15
N LEU A 149 4.12 -15.12 -31.67
CA LEU A 149 4.37 -15.12 -33.12
C LEU A 149 4.14 -16.50 -33.77
N GLN A 150 4.41 -17.58 -33.05
CA GLN A 150 4.15 -18.94 -33.52
C GLN A 150 2.66 -19.32 -33.44
N ASN A 151 1.86 -18.62 -32.62
CA ASN A 151 0.47 -18.95 -32.33
C ASN A 151 -0.41 -17.68 -32.27
N PRO A 152 -0.53 -16.90 -33.35
CA PRO A 152 -1.08 -15.53 -33.33
C PRO A 152 -2.56 -15.43 -32.93
N ASN A 153 -3.34 -16.51 -33.11
CA ASN A 153 -4.78 -16.56 -32.80
C ASN A 153 -5.10 -17.44 -31.59
N SER A 154 -4.15 -17.59 -30.66
CA SER A 154 -4.35 -18.41 -29.45
C SER A 154 -4.96 -17.59 -28.32
N ASP A 155 -6.25 -17.83 -28.05
CA ASP A 155 -6.96 -17.20 -26.92
C ASP A 155 -6.32 -17.50 -25.56
N SER A 156 -5.80 -18.73 -25.39
CA SER A 156 -5.13 -19.12 -24.15
C SER A 156 -3.82 -18.36 -23.92
N LEU A 157 -3.04 -18.10 -24.98
CA LEU A 157 -1.84 -17.26 -24.87
C LEU A 157 -2.18 -15.79 -24.65
N HIS A 158 -3.27 -15.31 -25.24
CA HIS A 158 -3.77 -13.95 -24.99
C HIS A 158 -4.21 -13.77 -23.52
N GLN A 159 -4.92 -14.75 -22.96
CA GLN A 159 -5.30 -14.77 -21.55
C GLN A 159 -4.08 -14.83 -20.62
N LEU A 160 -3.10 -15.68 -20.95
CA LEU A 160 -1.84 -15.77 -20.20
C LEU A 160 -1.12 -14.42 -20.20
N TRP A 161 -0.99 -13.78 -21.36
CA TRP A 161 -0.41 -12.44 -21.47
C TRP A 161 -1.16 -11.40 -20.61
N THR A 162 -2.49 -11.43 -20.66
CA THR A 162 -3.33 -10.53 -19.85
C THR A 162 -3.10 -10.74 -18.36
N SER A 163 -3.02 -12.00 -17.92
CA SER A 163 -2.70 -12.35 -16.54
C SER A 163 -1.33 -11.82 -16.12
N GLU A 164 -0.28 -12.07 -16.90
CA GLU A 164 1.10 -11.66 -16.61
C GLU A 164 1.24 -10.12 -16.53
N ARG A 165 0.52 -9.38 -17.37
CA ARG A 165 0.47 -7.91 -17.27
C ARG A 165 -0.09 -7.44 -15.93
N LEU A 166 -1.18 -8.06 -15.49
CA LEU A 166 -1.89 -7.70 -14.26
C LEU A 166 -1.15 -8.17 -13.00
N SER A 167 -0.46 -9.31 -13.06
CA SER A 167 0.25 -9.88 -11.91
C SER A 167 1.70 -9.44 -11.77
N THR A 168 2.34 -8.99 -12.85
CA THR A 168 3.77 -8.64 -12.84
C THR A 168 4.01 -7.20 -13.29
N ILE A 169 3.65 -6.85 -14.53
CA ILE A 169 4.08 -5.57 -15.12
C ILE A 169 3.43 -4.37 -14.42
N VAL A 170 2.11 -4.39 -14.24
CA VAL A 170 1.39 -3.28 -13.58
C VAL A 170 1.82 -3.11 -12.12
N PRO A 171 1.85 -4.17 -11.27
CA PRO A 171 2.36 -4.05 -9.90
C PRO A 171 3.80 -3.52 -9.82
N ASN A 172 4.70 -4.01 -10.68
CA ASN A 172 6.09 -3.56 -10.72
C ASN A 172 6.20 -2.10 -11.17
N ASN A 173 5.43 -1.67 -12.18
CA ASN A 173 5.39 -0.27 -12.61
C ASN A 173 4.91 0.65 -11.47
N ARG A 174 3.89 0.26 -10.70
CA ARG A 174 3.46 0.99 -9.50
C ARG A 174 4.56 1.06 -8.45
N ALA A 175 5.26 -0.04 -8.21
CA ALA A 175 6.37 -0.10 -7.25
C ALA A 175 7.53 0.82 -7.68
N ILE A 176 7.93 0.80 -8.96
CA ILE A 176 8.95 1.70 -9.50
C ILE A 176 8.48 3.15 -9.37
N ALA A 177 7.25 3.48 -9.75
CA ALA A 177 6.71 4.84 -9.64
C ALA A 177 6.72 5.35 -8.18
N LYS A 178 6.41 4.47 -7.21
CA LYS A 178 6.51 4.77 -5.78
C LYS A 178 7.96 5.05 -5.36
N LEU A 179 8.90 4.19 -5.76
CA LEU A 179 10.34 4.37 -5.46
C LEU A 179 10.88 5.69 -6.03
N LEU A 180 10.55 6.00 -7.29
CA LEU A 180 10.93 7.23 -7.97
C LEU A 180 10.33 8.46 -7.29
N ASN A 181 9.06 8.41 -6.88
CA ASN A 181 8.42 9.54 -6.20
C ASN A 181 9.05 9.80 -4.82
N THR A 182 9.31 8.75 -4.05
CA THR A 182 9.91 8.85 -2.71
C THR A 182 11.35 9.36 -2.75
N HIS A 183 12.14 8.93 -3.74
CA HIS A 183 13.59 9.21 -3.80
C HIS A 183 13.97 10.11 -4.98
N ARG A 184 13.03 10.90 -5.49
CA ARG A 184 13.19 11.71 -6.71
C ARG A 184 14.41 12.62 -6.69
N MET A 185 14.75 13.12 -5.50
CA MET A 185 15.86 14.03 -5.26
C MET A 185 17.24 13.40 -5.42
N LEU A 186 17.34 12.07 -5.52
CA LEU A 186 18.61 11.38 -5.81
C LEU A 186 19.05 11.50 -7.28
N PHE A 187 18.13 11.83 -8.19
CA PHE A 187 18.43 12.06 -9.60
C PHE A 187 18.84 13.52 -9.84
N ILE A 188 19.85 13.74 -10.68
CA ILE A 188 20.30 15.10 -11.03
C ILE A 188 19.29 15.79 -11.95
N PRO A 189 19.29 17.14 -12.06
CA PRO A 189 18.28 17.88 -12.83
C PRO A 189 18.13 17.42 -14.29
N SER A 190 19.21 17.04 -14.97
CA SER A 190 19.17 16.54 -16.35
C SER A 190 18.45 15.21 -16.52
N GLU A 191 18.34 14.40 -15.46
CA GLU A 191 17.68 13.09 -15.47
C GLU A 191 16.19 13.17 -15.12
N GLN A 192 15.73 14.29 -14.53
CA GLN A 192 14.35 14.45 -14.05
C GLN A 192 13.29 14.30 -15.15
N SER A 193 13.62 14.72 -16.37
CA SER A 193 12.72 14.53 -17.52
C SER A 193 12.55 13.04 -17.85
N ILE A 194 13.61 12.24 -17.74
CA ILE A 194 13.59 10.80 -18.04
C ILE A 194 12.72 10.07 -17.01
N VAL A 195 12.90 10.40 -15.73
CA VAL A 195 12.06 9.89 -14.62
C VAL A 195 10.59 10.21 -14.85
N SER A 196 10.28 11.46 -15.25
CA SER A 196 8.90 11.91 -15.48
C SER A 196 8.23 11.17 -16.64
N LYS A 197 8.98 10.89 -17.73
CA LYS A 197 8.49 10.07 -18.85
C LYS A 197 8.12 8.66 -18.40
N PHE A 198 8.95 8.02 -17.56
CA PHE A 198 8.61 6.69 -17.05
C PHE A 198 7.35 6.72 -16.18
N MET A 199 7.20 7.73 -15.32
CA MET A 199 5.99 7.87 -14.48
C MET A 199 4.73 8.03 -15.34
N SER A 200 4.80 8.81 -16.42
CA SER A 200 3.68 8.99 -17.34
C SER A 200 3.38 7.74 -18.18
N HIS A 201 4.42 7.02 -18.62
CA HIS A 201 4.29 5.67 -19.20
C HIS A 201 3.59 4.71 -18.24
N ALA A 202 4.07 4.58 -16.99
CA ALA A 202 3.51 3.65 -16.01
C ALA A 202 2.01 3.94 -15.77
N LYS A 203 1.65 5.22 -15.61
CA LYS A 203 0.26 5.66 -15.41
C LYS A 203 -0.62 5.36 -16.62
N SER A 204 -0.21 5.79 -17.82
CA SER A 204 -1.01 5.59 -19.05
C SER A 204 -1.12 4.11 -19.41
N TYR A 205 -0.07 3.32 -19.20
CA TYR A 205 -0.10 1.87 -19.40
C TYR A 205 -1.12 1.20 -18.50
N GLU A 206 -1.17 1.55 -17.21
CA GLU A 206 -2.12 0.98 -16.26
C GLU A 206 -3.58 1.35 -16.57
N LEU A 207 -3.83 2.62 -16.94
CA LEU A 207 -5.16 3.05 -17.39
C LEU A 207 -5.61 2.27 -18.63
N TRP A 208 -4.71 2.02 -19.58
CA TRP A 208 -5.03 1.20 -20.75
C TRP A 208 -5.26 -0.26 -20.40
N VAL A 209 -4.48 -0.84 -19.47
CA VAL A 209 -4.72 -2.20 -18.98
C VAL A 209 -6.10 -2.33 -18.32
N SER A 210 -6.62 -1.23 -17.75
CA SER A 210 -7.92 -1.15 -17.10
C SER A 210 -9.04 -0.69 -18.04
N ASP A 211 -8.77 -0.59 -19.35
CA ASP A 211 -9.70 -0.12 -20.39
C ASP A 211 -10.22 1.32 -20.21
N ASP A 212 -9.56 2.14 -19.39
CA ASP A 212 -9.95 3.55 -19.13
C ASP A 212 -9.53 4.50 -20.26
N ILE A 213 -8.51 4.14 -21.05
CA ILE A 213 -8.01 4.93 -22.17
C ILE A 213 -7.73 4.05 -23.40
N PRO A 214 -7.84 4.59 -24.62
CA PRO A 214 -7.50 3.84 -25.84
C PRO A 214 -5.99 3.65 -25.98
N TYR A 215 -5.58 2.61 -26.72
CA TYR A 215 -4.16 2.28 -26.94
C TYR A 215 -3.34 3.44 -27.52
N GLN A 216 -3.93 4.29 -28.36
CA GLN A 216 -3.27 5.46 -28.96
C GLN A 216 -2.89 6.52 -27.92
N ALA A 217 -3.51 6.52 -26.74
CA ALA A 217 -3.19 7.41 -25.63
C ALA A 217 -2.12 6.85 -24.68
N VAL A 218 -1.63 5.63 -24.93
CA VAL A 218 -0.58 5.01 -24.12
C VAL A 218 0.77 5.60 -24.48
N GLU A 219 1.46 6.14 -23.48
CA GLU A 219 2.85 6.53 -23.66
C GLU A 219 3.74 5.29 -23.70
N ARG A 220 4.68 5.26 -24.64
CA ARG A 220 5.61 4.14 -24.78
C ARG A 220 6.63 4.14 -23.65
N PHE A 221 7.14 2.95 -23.35
CA PHE A 221 8.23 2.80 -22.39
C PHE A 221 9.46 3.62 -22.86
N PRO A 222 10.00 4.54 -22.02
CA PRO A 222 11.15 5.36 -22.39
C PRO A 222 12.44 4.55 -22.33
N VAL A 223 13.06 4.29 -23.48
CA VAL A 223 14.28 3.47 -23.59
C VAL A 223 15.45 4.13 -22.84
N GLU A 224 15.49 5.46 -22.82
CA GLU A 224 16.46 6.24 -22.05
C GLU A 224 16.35 6.01 -20.54
N PHE A 225 15.18 5.59 -20.03
CA PHE A 225 15.00 5.26 -18.61
C PHE A 225 15.67 3.93 -18.27
N ASP A 226 15.55 2.91 -19.11
CA ASP A 226 16.24 1.63 -18.89
C ASP A 226 17.76 1.82 -18.90
N ALA A 227 18.27 2.62 -19.85
CA ALA A 227 19.69 3.00 -19.88
C ALA A 227 20.10 3.75 -18.60
N LEU A 228 19.33 4.75 -18.18
CA LEU A 228 19.59 5.50 -16.94
C LEU A 228 19.67 4.59 -15.71
N ILE A 229 18.79 3.59 -15.62
CA ILE A 229 18.74 2.68 -14.46
C ILE A 229 19.86 1.64 -14.50
N ARG A 230 20.22 1.11 -15.67
CA ARG A 230 21.19 0.00 -15.79
C ARG A 230 22.65 0.45 -15.94
N GLY A 231 22.90 1.71 -16.33
CA GLY A 231 24.24 2.24 -16.58
C GLY A 231 24.69 1.96 -18.00
#